data_AF-A0A7X9FFK0-F1
#
_entry.id   AF-A0A7X9FFK0-F1
#
_cell.length_a   1.000
_cell.length_b   1.000
_cell.length_c   1.000
_cell.angle_alpha   90.00
_cell.angle_beta   90.00
_cell.angle_gamma   90.00
#
_symmetry.space_group_name_H-M   'P 1'
#
loop_
_entity.id
_entity.type
_entity.pdbx_description
1 polymer ?
#
loop_
_entity_poly.entity_id
_entity_poly.type
_entity_poly.pdbx_seq_one_letter_code
_entity_poly.pdbx_strand_id
1 'polypeptide(L)' 'MAKEDVIQVEGKVLEPLPNAMFKVELDNGHVVLAHISGKMRMH' A
#
# COMPACT_ATOMS: atom_id res chain seq x y z
N MET A 1 13.39 -10.43 -18.01
CA MET A 1 13.23 -8.96 -18.03
C MET A 1 13.03 -8.51 -16.59
N ALA A 2 13.85 -7.56 -16.15
CA ALA A 2 14.17 -7.28 -14.75
C ALA A 2 12.91 -7.10 -13.89
N LYS A 3 12.78 -7.92 -12.85
CA LYS A 3 11.82 -7.68 -11.78
C LYS A 3 12.27 -6.39 -11.11
N GLU A 4 11.48 -5.34 -11.29
CA GLU A 4 11.70 -4.04 -10.67
C GLU A 4 11.99 -4.22 -9.18
N ASP A 5 13.09 -3.62 -8.71
CA ASP A 5 13.46 -3.59 -7.30
C ASP A 5 12.35 -2.88 -6.52
N VAL A 6 11.48 -3.65 -5.90
CA VAL A 6 10.40 -3.14 -5.06
C VAL A 6 10.98 -2.74 -3.71
N ILE A 7 10.81 -1.47 -3.36
CA ILE A 7 11.20 -0.97 -2.03
C ILE A 7 10.06 -1.34 -1.07
N GLN A 8 10.37 -2.25 -0.15
CA GLN A 8 9.46 -2.62 0.94
C GLN A 8 9.62 -1.59 2.05
N VAL A 9 8.52 -0.98 2.43
CA VAL A 9 8.49 0.03 3.50
C VAL A 9 7.34 -0.31 4.43
N GLU A 10 7.58 -0.15 5.72
CA GLU A 10 6.55 -0.25 6.74
C GLU A 10 5.81 1.09 6.85
N GLY A 11 4.52 1.01 7.10
CA GLY A 11 3.67 2.18 7.24
C GLY A 11 2.39 1.84 7.98
N LYS A 12 1.78 2.86 8.57
CA LYS A 12 0.56 2.74 9.37
C LYS A 12 -0.66 3.10 8.53
N VAL A 13 -1.65 2.22 8.49
CA VAL A 13 -2.95 2.54 7.86
C VAL A 13 -3.65 3.59 8.70
N LEU A 14 -3.94 4.75 8.09
CA LEU A 14 -4.69 5.84 8.69
C LEU A 14 -6.19 5.68 8.45
N GLU A 15 -6.58 5.55 7.19
CA GLU A 15 -7.99 5.54 6.80
C GLU A 15 -8.26 4.56 5.64
N PRO A 16 -9.32 3.74 5.72
CA PRO A 16 -9.79 2.96 4.59
C PRO A 16 -10.62 3.82 3.62
N LEU A 17 -10.39 3.65 2.32
CA LEU A 17 -11.10 4.35 1.24
C LEU A 17 -11.97 3.37 0.43
N PRO A 18 -13.05 3.87 -0.21
CA PRO A 18 -13.80 3.09 -1.19
C PRO A 18 -12.88 2.59 -2.32
N ASN A 19 -13.22 1.43 -2.89
CA ASN A 19 -12.41 0.69 -3.89
C ASN A 19 -11.18 -0.06 -3.34
N ALA A 20 -11.17 -0.39 -2.05
CA ALA A 20 -10.09 -1.18 -1.44
C ALA A 20 -8.71 -0.49 -1.58
N MET A 21 -8.73 0.83 -1.41
CA MET A 21 -7.57 1.68 -1.23
C MET A 21 -7.44 2.06 0.25
N PHE A 22 -6.23 2.32 0.70
CA PHE A 22 -5.92 2.67 2.07
C PHE A 22 -4.97 3.85 2.07
N LYS A 23 -5.24 4.87 2.88
CA LYS A 23 -4.22 5.86 3.20
C LYS A 23 -3.26 5.23 4.20
N VAL A 24 -2.00 5.17 3.83
CA VAL A 24 -0.91 4.67 4.66
C VAL A 24 0.05 5.81 4.91
N GLU A 25 0.30 6.10 6.18
CA GLU A 25 1.36 7.01 6.58
C GLU A 25 2.64 6.20 6.76
N LEU A 26 3.67 6.59 6.04
CA LEU A 26 5.00 6.04 6.16
C LEU A 26 5.71 6.69 7.35
N ASP A 27 6.67 6.00 7.96
CA ASP A 27 7.41 6.51 9.13
C ASP A 27 8.21 7.79 8.85
N ASN A 28 8.40 8.14 7.58
CA ASN A 28 9.02 9.38 7.13
C ASN A 28 8.04 10.57 7.10
N GLY A 29 6.79 10.40 7.55
CA GLY A 29 5.74 11.43 7.60
C GLY A 29 5.01 11.66 6.27
N HIS A 30 5.28 10.84 5.25
CA HIS A 30 4.57 10.91 3.98
C HIS A 30 3.32 10.03 3.99
N VAL A 31 2.19 10.60 3.56
CA VAL A 31 0.95 9.84 3.36
C VAL A 31 0.86 9.38 1.91
N VAL A 32 0.76 8.07 1.72
CA VAL A 32 0.62 7.42 0.42
C VAL A 32 -0.71 6.68 0.31
N LEU A 33 -1.18 6.51 -0.92
CA LEU A 33 -2.34 5.68 -1.23
C LEU A 33 -1.85 4.27 -1.58
N ALA A 34 -2.14 3.30 -0.72
CA ALA A 34 -1.87 1.90 -0.96
C ALA A 34 -3.13 1.19 -1.45
N HIS A 35 -2.97 0.15 -2.25
CA HIS A 35 -4.03 -0.79 -2.58
C HIS A 35 -3.69 -2.18 -2.07
N ILE A 36 -4.70 -3.00 -1.81
CA ILE A 36 -4.47 -4.42 -1.53
C ILE A 36 -3.97 -5.12 -2.79
N SER A 37 -2.96 -5.98 -2.61
CA SER A 37 -2.44 -6.84 -3.68
C SER A 37 -3.58 -7.67 -4.29
N GLY A 38 -3.62 -7.77 -5.62
CA GLY A 38 -4.67 -8.49 -6.34
C GLY A 38 -4.86 -9.95 -5.90
N LYS A 39 -3.82 -10.59 -5.35
CA LYS A 39 -3.92 -11.93 -4.76
C LYS A 39 -4.85 -11.99 -3.53
N MET A 40 -4.91 -10.93 -2.73
CA MET A 40 -5.85 -10.83 -1.59
C MET A 40 -7.27 -10.46 -2.02
N ARG A 41 -7.47 -9.96 -3.25
CA ARG A 41 -8.81 -9.65 -3.79
C ARG A 41 -9.51 -10.86 -4.41
N MET A 42 -8.80 -11.97 -4.62
CA MET A 42 -9.28 -13.17 -5.32
C MET A 42 -9.69 -14.33 -4.38
N HIS A 43 -9.73 -14.13 -3.06
CA HIS A 43 -10.25 -15.09 -2.09
C HIS A 43 -11.36 -14.47 -1.26
#